data_AF-A0A2K0UN85-F1
#
_entry.id   AF-A0A2K0UN85-F1
#
_cell.length_a   1.000
_cell.length_b   1.000
_cell.length_c   1.000
_cell.angle_alpha   90.00
_cell.angle_beta   90.00
_cell.angle_gamma   90.00
#
_symmetry.space_group_name_H-M   'P 1'
#
loop_
_entity.id
_entity.type
_entity.pdbx_description
1 polymer ?
#
loop_
_entity_poly.entity_id
_entity_poly.type
_entity_poly.pdbx_seq_one_letter_code
_entity_poly.pdbx_strand_id
1 'polypeptide(L)'
;MPSFTEKDMSAALQMVADGMSVNKAAEACGINRSTLQGRIKGSATPREAQKPRQKLSDTQEKRLRDWIVVQADLGCPVSHQQVREFASKIAVRNGFPEGIGKNWLQGFLGRNPEIRTLKGKKIDSDRYHGASSELIKAFFMLLMIPAIRLVKQGNRYNVDEVRMMEGIGINGLFLGHQSKKSVLIRQPGSRA
;
A
#
# COMPACT_ATOMS: atom_id res chain seq x y z
N MET A 1 22.80 21.60 -0.95
CA MET A 1 22.26 21.36 -2.30
C MET A 1 20.82 21.83 -2.31
N PRO A 2 20.39 22.69 -3.25
CA PRO A 2 18.98 23.03 -3.39
C PRO A 2 18.18 21.74 -3.58
N SER A 3 17.23 21.49 -2.68
CA SER A 3 16.32 20.35 -2.77
C SER A 3 15.15 20.73 -3.67
N PHE A 4 15.31 20.55 -4.99
CA PHE A 4 14.23 20.73 -5.95
C PHE A 4 13.48 19.40 -6.16
N THR A 5 12.19 19.48 -6.49
CA THR A 5 11.33 18.34 -6.80
C THR A 5 11.22 18.13 -8.32
N GLU A 6 10.74 16.95 -8.76
CA GLU A 6 10.45 16.73 -10.18
C GLU A 6 9.38 17.71 -10.72
N LYS A 7 8.51 18.23 -9.86
CA LYS A 7 7.54 19.28 -10.23
C LYS A 7 8.27 20.57 -10.60
N ASP A 8 9.25 20.97 -9.79
CA ASP A 8 10.06 22.16 -10.06
C ASP A 8 10.84 22.00 -11.37
N MET A 9 11.38 20.79 -11.62
CA MET A 9 12.04 20.47 -12.90
C MET A 9 11.07 20.57 -14.09
N SER A 10 9.84 20.05 -13.96
CA SER A 10 8.84 20.14 -15.01
C SER A 10 8.42 21.59 -15.30
N ALA A 11 8.28 22.41 -14.26
CA ALA A 11 7.97 23.83 -14.38
C ALA A 11 9.11 24.60 -15.07
N ALA A 12 10.36 24.31 -14.70
CA ALA A 12 11.53 24.93 -15.32
C ALA A 12 11.67 24.55 -16.80
N LEU A 13 11.39 23.29 -17.17
CA LEU A 13 11.37 22.86 -18.57
C LEU A 13 10.28 23.57 -19.36
N GLN A 14 9.10 23.78 -18.78
CA GLN A 14 8.01 24.51 -19.41
C GLN A 14 8.38 25.99 -19.62
N MET A 15 8.95 26.66 -18.62
CA MET A 15 9.42 28.05 -18.75
C MET A 15 10.45 28.22 -19.88
N VAL A 16 11.35 27.26 -20.04
CA VAL A 16 12.33 27.26 -21.14
C VAL A 16 11.63 27.05 -22.49
N ALA A 17 10.62 26.17 -22.55
CA ALA A 17 9.81 25.98 -23.76
C ALA A 17 9.01 27.25 -24.13
N ASP A 18 8.54 28.00 -23.13
CA ASP A 18 7.81 29.27 -23.29
C ASP A 18 8.75 30.45 -23.65
N GLY A 19 10.04 30.20 -23.85
CA GLY A 19 11.02 31.18 -24.33
C GLY A 19 11.87 31.85 -23.24
N MET A 20 11.74 31.46 -21.96
CA MET A 20 12.68 31.94 -20.94
C MET A 20 14.07 31.35 -21.14
N SER A 21 15.10 32.13 -20.80
CA SER A 21 16.46 31.60 -20.78
C SER A 21 16.63 30.54 -19.69
N VAL A 22 17.46 29.54 -19.95
CA VAL A 22 17.75 28.44 -19.00
C VAL A 22 18.20 28.98 -17.64
N ASN A 23 18.92 30.11 -17.61
CA ASN A 23 19.37 30.71 -16.35
C ASN A 23 18.22 31.29 -15.53
N LYS A 24 17.31 32.05 -16.18
CA LYS A 24 16.13 32.62 -15.52
C LYS A 24 15.16 31.54 -15.04
N ALA A 25 14.93 30.51 -15.84
CA ALA A 25 14.08 29.39 -15.46
C ALA A 25 14.67 28.58 -14.29
N ALA A 26 15.99 28.36 -14.30
CA ALA A 26 16.70 27.69 -13.21
C ALA A 26 16.60 28.49 -11.90
N GLU A 27 16.82 29.80 -11.95
CA GLU A 27 16.72 30.68 -10.78
C GLU A 27 15.28 30.75 -10.22
N ALA A 28 14.28 30.89 -11.11
CA ALA A 28 12.87 30.93 -10.72
C ALA A 28 12.39 29.65 -10.01
N CYS A 29 12.93 28.49 -10.40
CA CYS A 29 12.57 27.18 -9.83
C CYS A 29 13.57 26.68 -8.77
N GLY A 30 14.60 27.47 -8.41
CA GLY A 30 15.63 27.07 -7.44
C GLY A 30 16.47 25.86 -7.85
N ILE A 31 16.67 25.65 -9.16
CA ILE A 31 17.42 24.52 -9.74
C ILE A 31 18.81 24.99 -10.13
N ASN A 32 19.82 24.14 -9.96
CA ASN A 32 21.13 24.41 -10.55
C ASN A 32 21.03 24.44 -12.08
N ARG A 33 21.50 25.52 -12.72
CA ARG A 33 21.49 25.69 -14.18
C ARG A 33 22.06 24.47 -14.92
N SER A 34 23.18 23.91 -14.44
CA SER A 34 23.82 22.74 -15.06
C SER A 34 22.91 21.50 -15.04
N THR A 35 22.13 21.33 -13.98
CA THR A 35 21.15 20.24 -13.84
C THR A 35 19.99 20.41 -14.81
N LEU A 36 19.40 21.60 -14.91
CA LEU A 36 18.34 21.90 -15.88
C LEU A 36 18.85 21.72 -17.32
N GLN A 37 20.06 22.21 -17.62
CA GLN A 37 20.68 22.04 -18.92
C GLN A 37 20.95 20.57 -19.26
N GLY A 38 21.39 19.77 -18.28
CA GLY A 38 21.52 18.32 -18.43
C GLY A 38 20.18 17.66 -18.76
N ARG A 39 19.10 18.04 -18.08
CA ARG A 39 17.75 17.53 -18.31
C ARG A 39 17.25 17.86 -19.72
N ILE A 40 17.47 19.09 -20.20
CA ILE A 40 17.15 19.52 -21.57
C ILE A 40 17.91 18.67 -22.61
N LYS A 41 19.17 18.32 -22.31
CA LYS A 41 19.99 17.44 -23.15
C LYS A 41 19.63 15.95 -23.03
N GLY A 42 18.56 15.60 -22.31
CA GLY A 42 18.09 14.22 -22.16
C GLY A 42 18.79 13.42 -21.06
N SER A 43 19.46 14.08 -20.09
CA SER A 43 20.01 13.36 -18.93
C SER A 43 18.89 12.71 -18.13
N ALA A 44 19.04 11.40 -17.89
CA ALA A 44 18.13 10.63 -17.06
C ALA A 44 18.27 11.03 -15.58
N THR A 45 17.18 10.95 -14.84
CA THR A 45 17.23 11.05 -13.37
C THR A 45 18.03 9.89 -12.79
N PRO A 46 18.61 10.05 -11.57
CA PRO A 46 19.20 8.92 -10.86
C PRO A 46 18.25 7.72 -10.73
N ARG A 47 16.94 7.97 -10.58
CA ARG A 47 15.92 6.91 -10.50
C ARG A 47 15.75 6.17 -11.82
N GLU A 48 15.68 6.89 -12.94
CA GLU A 48 15.59 6.30 -14.29
C GLU A 48 16.86 5.52 -14.64
N ALA A 49 18.03 6.07 -14.36
CA ALA A 49 19.31 5.41 -14.58
C ALA A 49 19.46 4.11 -13.76
N GLN A 50 18.79 4.02 -12.62
CA GLN A 50 18.82 2.84 -11.74
C GLN A 50 17.77 1.78 -12.10
N LYS A 51 16.75 2.09 -12.91
CA LYS A 51 15.75 1.11 -13.39
C LYS A 51 16.36 -0.14 -14.04
N PRO A 52 17.27 -0.03 -15.03
CA PRO A 52 17.86 -1.22 -15.66
C PRO A 52 18.74 -2.05 -14.72
N ARG A 53 19.13 -1.50 -13.56
CA ARG A 53 19.93 -2.19 -12.55
C ARG A 53 19.07 -2.91 -11.50
N GLN A 54 17.73 -2.81 -11.57
CA GLN A 54 16.86 -3.54 -10.68
C GLN A 54 16.80 -5.02 -11.04
N LYS A 55 16.78 -5.88 -10.01
CA LYS A 55 16.64 -7.34 -10.21
C LYS A 55 15.25 -7.77 -10.64
N LEU A 56 14.24 -6.93 -10.40
CA LEU A 56 12.86 -7.10 -10.85
C LEU A 56 12.54 -5.96 -11.82
N SER A 57 11.85 -6.27 -12.91
CA SER A 57 11.35 -5.23 -13.82
C SER A 57 10.23 -4.41 -13.19
N ASP A 58 10.00 -3.20 -13.70
CA ASP A 58 8.88 -2.34 -13.25
C ASP A 58 7.54 -3.09 -13.26
N THR A 59 7.30 -3.94 -14.27
CA THR A 59 6.08 -4.75 -14.39
C THR A 59 6.00 -5.84 -13.32
N GLN A 60 7.10 -6.52 -13.00
CA GLN A 60 7.15 -7.52 -11.94
C GLN A 60 6.95 -6.89 -10.57
N GLU A 61 7.59 -5.74 -10.34
CA GLU A 61 7.45 -4.99 -9.10
C GLU A 61 5.99 -4.53 -8.91
N LYS A 62 5.37 -4.01 -9.96
CA LYS A 62 3.95 -3.63 -9.98
C LYS A 62 3.03 -4.79 -9.62
N ARG A 63 3.24 -5.97 -10.24
CA ARG A 63 2.44 -7.18 -9.95
C ARG A 63 2.62 -7.67 -8.52
N LEU A 64 3.84 -7.65 -7.99
CA LEU A 64 4.12 -8.05 -6.61
C LEU A 64 3.41 -7.12 -5.63
N ARG A 65 3.43 -5.82 -5.90
CA ARG A 65 2.67 -4.83 -5.13
C ARG A 65 1.16 -5.07 -5.18
N ASP A 66 0.60 -5.23 -6.37
CA ASP A 66 -0.84 -5.47 -6.54
C ASP A 66 -1.27 -6.75 -5.80
N TRP A 67 -0.44 -7.79 -5.87
CA TRP A 67 -0.64 -9.02 -5.09
C TRP A 67 -0.66 -8.77 -3.58
N ILE A 68 0.26 -7.96 -3.02
CA ILE A 68 0.26 -7.61 -1.59
C ILE A 68 -1.07 -6.93 -1.19
N VAL A 69 -1.55 -5.99 -1.99
CA VAL A 69 -2.80 -5.27 -1.73
C VAL A 69 -3.99 -6.23 -1.76
N VAL A 70 -4.08 -7.08 -2.79
CA VAL A 70 -5.14 -8.08 -2.91
C VAL A 70 -5.14 -9.06 -1.74
N GLN A 71 -3.96 -9.56 -1.33
CA GLN A 71 -3.86 -10.46 -0.17
C GLN A 71 -4.33 -9.78 1.13
N ALA A 72 -4.00 -8.50 1.31
CA ALA A 72 -4.48 -7.71 2.43
C ALA A 72 -6.00 -7.47 2.40
N ASP A 73 -6.60 -7.34 1.21
CA ASP A 73 -8.04 -7.20 1.02
C ASP A 73 -8.80 -8.51 1.29
N LEU A 74 -8.20 -9.65 0.92
CA LEU A 74 -8.75 -11.00 1.13
C LEU A 74 -8.65 -11.49 2.59
N GLY A 75 -8.08 -10.70 3.49
CA GLY A 75 -7.87 -11.10 4.88
C GLY A 75 -6.71 -12.09 5.08
N CYS A 76 -5.83 -12.22 4.08
CA CYS A 76 -4.64 -13.08 4.09
C CYS A 76 -3.37 -12.25 3.94
N PRO A 77 -3.13 -11.23 4.79
CA PRO A 77 -2.05 -10.29 4.57
C PRO A 77 -0.68 -10.96 4.65
N VAL A 78 0.26 -10.43 3.85
CA VAL A 78 1.59 -11.01 3.70
C VAL A 78 2.62 -10.27 4.56
N SER A 79 3.53 -11.03 5.14
CA SER A 79 4.64 -10.51 5.95
C SER A 79 5.80 -10.01 5.07
N HIS A 80 6.68 -9.21 5.67
CA HIS A 80 7.93 -8.76 5.03
C HIS A 80 8.80 -9.92 4.55
N GLN A 81 8.82 -11.02 5.31
CA GLN A 81 9.60 -12.21 4.98
C GLN A 81 9.03 -12.93 3.75
N GLN A 82 7.71 -13.12 3.68
CA GLN A 82 7.06 -13.73 2.52
C GLN A 82 7.29 -12.89 1.25
N VAL A 83 7.21 -11.56 1.35
CA VAL A 83 7.51 -10.69 0.20
C VAL A 83 8.97 -10.82 -0.24
N ARG A 84 9.93 -10.92 0.70
CA ARG A 84 11.33 -11.18 0.37
C ARG A 84 11.52 -12.51 -0.35
N GLU A 85 10.89 -13.57 0.14
CA GLU A 85 10.99 -14.90 -0.46
C GLU A 85 10.44 -14.93 -1.89
N PHE A 86 9.27 -14.32 -2.11
CA PHE A 86 8.67 -14.21 -3.44
C PHE A 86 9.54 -13.37 -4.37
N ALA A 87 10.03 -12.22 -3.91
CA ALA A 87 10.92 -11.36 -4.68
C ALA A 87 12.26 -12.06 -5.01
N SER A 88 12.84 -12.83 -4.07
CA SER A 88 14.03 -13.65 -4.31
C SER A 88 13.78 -14.68 -5.41
N LYS A 89 12.65 -15.39 -5.39
CA LYS A 89 12.29 -16.36 -6.43
C LYS A 89 12.15 -15.71 -7.80
N ILE A 90 11.55 -14.53 -7.87
CA ILE A 90 11.45 -13.76 -9.12
C ILE A 90 12.86 -13.36 -9.61
N ALA A 91 13.71 -12.86 -8.71
CA ALA A 91 15.08 -12.46 -9.05
C ALA A 91 15.92 -13.64 -9.58
N VAL A 92 15.84 -14.81 -8.93
CA VAL A 92 16.51 -16.03 -9.39
C VAL A 92 16.05 -16.42 -10.80
N ARG A 93 14.74 -16.36 -11.05
CA ARG A 93 14.17 -16.63 -12.40
C ARG A 93 14.61 -15.59 -13.45
N ASN A 94 14.93 -14.37 -13.04
CA ASN A 94 15.46 -13.33 -13.91
C ASN A 94 16.98 -13.46 -14.17
N GLY A 95 17.64 -14.50 -13.65
CA GLY A 95 19.08 -14.72 -13.83
C GLY A 95 19.97 -14.17 -12.72
N PHE A 96 19.41 -13.82 -11.56
CA PHE A 96 20.16 -13.41 -10.36
C PHE A 96 20.17 -14.54 -9.33
N PRO A 97 21.10 -15.52 -9.40
CA PRO A 97 21.09 -16.72 -8.56
C PRO A 97 21.16 -16.42 -7.06
N GLU A 98 21.78 -15.31 -6.67
CA GLU A 98 21.86 -14.84 -5.29
C GLU A 98 20.54 -14.23 -4.75
N GLY A 99 19.51 -14.11 -5.58
CA GLY A 99 18.21 -13.56 -5.19
C GLY A 99 18.26 -12.05 -4.93
N ILE A 100 17.41 -11.55 -4.02
CA ILE A 100 17.39 -10.11 -3.67
C ILE A 100 18.35 -9.78 -2.52
N GLY A 101 18.89 -8.56 -2.52
CA GLY A 101 19.76 -8.08 -1.43
C GLY A 101 19.00 -7.69 -0.16
N LYS A 102 19.73 -7.59 0.97
CA LYS A 102 19.19 -7.24 2.30
C LYS A 102 18.30 -5.97 2.31
N ASN A 103 18.72 -4.95 1.58
CA ASN A 103 18.04 -3.64 1.55
C ASN A 103 16.97 -3.54 0.45
N TRP A 104 16.78 -4.60 -0.34
CA TRP A 104 15.86 -4.57 -1.47
C TRP A 104 14.42 -4.24 -1.05
N LEU A 105 13.95 -4.81 0.07
CA LEU A 105 12.59 -4.58 0.56
C LEU A 105 12.36 -3.10 0.95
N GLN A 106 13.36 -2.46 1.56
CA GLN A 106 13.27 -1.03 1.89
C GLN A 106 13.19 -0.18 0.61
N GLY A 107 14.00 -0.51 -0.40
CA GLY A 107 13.93 0.14 -1.71
C GLY A 107 12.58 -0.08 -2.42
N PHE A 108 12.05 -1.30 -2.36
CA PHE A 108 10.74 -1.66 -2.90
C PHE A 108 9.62 -0.82 -2.24
N LEU A 109 9.59 -0.73 -0.91
CA LEU A 109 8.61 0.09 -0.20
C LEU A 109 8.77 1.59 -0.51
N GLY A 110 10.02 2.07 -0.65
CA GLY A 110 10.27 3.45 -1.06
C GLY A 110 9.80 3.77 -2.49
N ARG A 111 9.81 2.78 -3.39
CA ARG A 111 9.30 2.93 -4.77
C ARG A 111 7.78 2.78 -4.87
N ASN A 112 7.15 2.07 -3.92
CA ASN A 112 5.72 1.77 -3.90
C ASN A 112 5.07 2.34 -2.61
N PRO A 113 4.91 3.68 -2.51
CA PRO A 113 4.42 4.34 -1.30
C PRO A 113 2.96 3.96 -0.95
N GLU A 114 2.23 3.39 -1.90
CA GLU A 114 0.88 2.86 -1.69
C GLU A 114 0.82 1.65 -0.76
N ILE A 115 1.95 0.99 -0.48
CA ILE A 115 2.07 -0.09 0.50
C ILE A 115 2.76 0.42 1.75
N ARG A 116 2.22 0.09 2.92
CA ARG A 116 2.89 0.33 4.20
C ARG A 116 2.81 -0.87 5.13
N THR A 117 3.65 -0.84 6.15
CA THR A 117 3.60 -1.75 7.28
C THR A 117 2.39 -1.44 8.16
N LEU A 118 1.59 -2.45 8.46
CA LEU A 118 0.32 -2.36 9.17
C LEU A 118 0.25 -3.42 10.25
N LYS A 119 -0.44 -3.11 11.35
CA LYS A 119 -0.75 -4.10 12.38
C LYS A 119 -1.85 -5.04 11.91
N GLY A 120 -1.66 -6.33 12.14
CA GLY A 120 -2.68 -7.34 11.99
C GLY A 120 -3.80 -7.21 13.02
N LYS A 121 -5.05 -7.36 12.60
CA LYS A 121 -6.22 -7.51 13.47
C LYS A 121 -6.96 -8.78 13.09
N LYS A 122 -7.17 -9.66 14.06
CA LYS A 122 -7.93 -10.89 13.82
C LYS A 122 -9.39 -10.58 13.59
N ILE A 123 -9.97 -11.26 12.62
CA ILE A 123 -11.42 -11.33 12.44
C ILE A 123 -11.81 -12.80 12.37
N ASP A 124 -12.92 -13.11 13.01
CA ASP A 124 -13.54 -14.42 12.93
C ASP A 124 -13.91 -14.73 11.47
N SER A 125 -13.57 -15.93 11.02
CA SER A 125 -13.89 -16.38 9.66
C SER A 125 -15.40 -16.41 9.44
N ASP A 126 -16.19 -16.79 10.44
CA ASP A 126 -17.65 -16.86 10.32
C ASP A 126 -18.23 -15.45 10.18
N ARG A 127 -17.65 -14.47 10.88
CA ARG A 127 -18.01 -13.05 10.72
C ARG A 127 -17.60 -12.50 9.35
N TYR A 128 -16.45 -12.93 8.84
CA TYR A 128 -15.96 -12.51 7.53
C TYR A 128 -16.88 -13.03 6.40
N HIS A 129 -17.35 -14.26 6.51
CA HIS A 129 -18.19 -14.91 5.47
C HIS A 129 -19.70 -14.70 5.66
N GLY A 130 -20.17 -14.57 6.89
CA GLY A 130 -21.59 -14.42 7.21
C GLY A 130 -22.17 -13.05 6.85
N ALA A 131 -21.32 -12.07 6.54
CA ALA A 131 -21.72 -10.73 6.13
C ALA A 131 -22.07 -10.67 4.63
N SER A 132 -23.16 -11.32 4.21
CA SER A 132 -23.69 -11.15 2.85
C SER A 132 -24.64 -9.94 2.77
N SER A 133 -24.78 -9.38 1.57
CA SER A 133 -25.66 -8.21 1.37
C SER A 133 -27.11 -8.55 1.71
N GLU A 134 -27.50 -9.79 1.41
CA GLU A 134 -28.82 -10.35 1.64
C GLU A 134 -29.08 -10.51 3.14
N LEU A 135 -28.12 -11.08 3.90
CA LEU A 135 -28.25 -11.23 5.35
C LEU A 135 -28.33 -9.88 6.05
N ILE A 136 -27.47 -8.94 5.65
CA ILE A 136 -27.45 -7.58 6.22
C ILE A 136 -28.79 -6.89 5.95
N LYS A 137 -29.28 -6.92 4.70
CA LYS A 137 -30.59 -6.35 4.34
C LYS A 137 -31.73 -7.01 5.12
N ALA A 138 -31.76 -8.34 5.18
CA ALA A 138 -32.77 -9.09 5.90
C ALA A 138 -32.79 -8.73 7.39
N PHE A 139 -31.62 -8.61 8.03
CA PHE A 139 -31.51 -8.13 9.41
C PHE A 139 -32.10 -6.72 9.59
N PHE A 140 -31.75 -5.77 8.72
CA PHE A 140 -32.29 -4.40 8.80
C PHE A 140 -33.80 -4.34 8.50
N MET A 141 -34.33 -5.22 7.66
CA MET A 141 -35.78 -5.34 7.43
C MET A 141 -36.53 -5.75 8.70
N LEU A 142 -35.95 -6.60 9.56
CA LEU A 142 -36.55 -6.94 10.85
C LEU A 142 -36.72 -5.69 11.73
N LEU A 143 -35.80 -4.74 11.67
CA LEU A 143 -35.90 -3.47 12.41
C LEU A 143 -37.04 -2.57 11.91
N MET A 144 -37.59 -2.84 10.72
CA MET A 144 -38.74 -2.12 10.16
C MET A 144 -40.10 -2.70 10.58
N ILE A 145 -40.14 -3.88 11.21
CA ILE A 145 -41.37 -4.49 11.72
C ILE A 145 -42.08 -3.50 12.66
N PRO A 146 -43.40 -3.24 12.51
CA PRO A 146 -44.10 -2.20 13.27
C PRO A 146 -43.90 -2.30 14.79
N ALA A 147 -43.95 -3.51 15.36
CA ALA A 147 -43.75 -3.75 16.78
C ALA A 147 -42.33 -3.36 17.27
N ILE A 148 -41.29 -3.59 16.46
CA ILE A 148 -39.90 -3.24 16.78
C ILE A 148 -39.65 -1.75 16.53
N ARG A 149 -40.29 -1.17 15.51
CA ARG A 149 -40.17 0.25 15.16
C ARG A 149 -40.66 1.18 16.27
N LEU A 150 -41.63 0.74 17.08
CA LEU A 150 -42.14 1.46 18.26
C LEU A 150 -41.06 1.67 19.34
N VAL A 151 -40.09 0.76 19.45
CA VAL A 151 -38.96 0.93 20.37
C VAL A 151 -38.05 2.03 19.80
N LYS A 152 -38.00 3.19 20.47
CA LYS A 152 -37.12 4.31 20.08
C LYS A 152 -35.67 3.84 20.01
N GLN A 153 -34.91 4.37 19.05
CA GLN A 153 -33.52 3.96 18.84
C GLN A 153 -32.65 4.12 20.10
N GLY A 154 -32.87 5.15 20.92
CA GLY A 154 -32.17 5.36 22.19
C GLY A 154 -32.45 4.30 23.27
N ASN A 155 -33.49 3.48 23.08
CA ASN A 155 -33.87 2.40 23.99
C ASN A 155 -33.52 1.01 23.41
N ARG A 156 -32.75 0.96 22.32
CA ARG A 156 -32.29 -0.29 21.70
C ARG A 156 -30.85 -0.54 22.14
N TYR A 157 -30.68 -1.53 23.00
CA TYR A 157 -29.37 -1.93 23.50
C TYR A 157 -28.95 -3.23 22.82
N ASN A 158 -27.71 -3.29 22.36
CA ASN A 158 -27.10 -4.55 21.97
C ASN A 158 -26.71 -5.30 23.24
N VAL A 159 -27.00 -6.60 23.29
CA VAL A 159 -26.52 -7.49 24.34
C VAL A 159 -25.66 -8.54 23.65
N ASP A 160 -24.35 -8.35 23.68
CA ASP A 160 -23.39 -9.31 23.19
C ASP A 160 -22.32 -9.59 24.25
N GLU A 161 -21.87 -10.84 24.30
CA GLU A 161 -20.78 -11.25 25.18
C GLU A 161 -19.44 -10.87 24.51
N VAL A 162 -18.71 -9.94 25.14
CA VAL A 162 -17.32 -9.68 24.77
C VAL A 162 -16.43 -10.59 25.63
N ARG A 163 -16.13 -11.79 25.15
CA ARG A 163 -15.06 -12.58 25.76
C ARG A 163 -13.72 -11.91 25.50
N MET A 164 -13.08 -11.46 26.57
CA MET A 164 -11.71 -11.00 26.56
C MET A 164 -10.79 -12.22 26.68
N MET A 165 -10.13 -12.62 25.58
CA MET A 165 -9.10 -13.66 25.65
C MET A 165 -7.77 -13.01 26.04
N GLU A 166 -7.36 -13.19 27.29
CA GLU A 166 -6.01 -12.86 27.74
C GLU A 166 -4.98 -13.78 27.08
N GLY A 167 -3.82 -13.24 26.65
CA GLY A 167 -2.71 -14.02 26.09
C GLY A 167 -2.71 -14.24 24.57
N ILE A 168 -3.77 -13.87 23.83
CA ILE A 168 -3.80 -14.01 22.35
C ILE A 168 -3.34 -12.70 21.69
N GLY A 169 -2.03 -12.43 21.77
CA GLY A 169 -1.39 -11.30 21.11
C GLY A 169 -0.65 -11.70 19.84
N ILE A 170 -1.30 -11.73 18.68
CA ILE A 170 -0.56 -11.74 17.41
C ILE A 170 -0.46 -10.30 16.91
N ASN A 171 0.44 -9.52 17.50
CA ASN A 171 0.83 -8.20 17.01
C ASN A 171 1.76 -8.31 15.79
N GLY A 172 1.36 -9.11 14.80
CA GLY A 172 2.14 -9.29 13.58
C GLY A 172 2.11 -8.03 12.72
N LEU A 173 3.26 -7.67 12.15
CA LEU A 173 3.39 -6.61 11.16
C LEU A 173 3.28 -7.21 9.77
N PHE A 174 2.37 -6.65 8.97
CA PHE A 174 2.10 -7.09 7.61
C PHE A 174 2.15 -5.92 6.64
N LEU A 175 2.19 -6.22 5.35
CA LEU A 175 2.11 -5.21 4.31
C LEU A 175 0.68 -5.10 3.79
N GLY A 176 0.23 -3.87 3.55
CA GLY A 176 -1.07 -3.59 2.96
C GLY A 176 -1.19 -2.13 2.51
N HIS A 177 -2.34 -1.76 1.97
CA HIS A 177 -2.54 -0.44 1.38
C HIS A 177 -2.41 0.71 2.41
N GLN A 178 -1.77 1.81 2.01
CA GLN A 178 -1.45 2.95 2.87
C GLN A 178 -2.66 3.62 3.54
N SER A 179 -3.84 3.57 2.90
CA SER A 179 -5.06 4.17 3.46
C SER A 179 -5.62 3.38 4.65
N LYS A 180 -5.26 2.11 4.81
CA LYS A 180 -5.81 1.24 5.87
C LYS A 180 -5.08 1.46 7.19
N LYS A 181 -5.79 1.51 8.32
CA LYS A 181 -5.17 1.61 9.66
C LYS A 181 -4.59 0.28 10.17
N SER A 182 -5.14 -0.83 9.71
CA SER A 182 -4.75 -2.20 10.07
C SER A 182 -5.17 -3.16 8.97
N VAL A 183 -4.58 -4.36 8.94
CA VAL A 183 -5.02 -5.41 8.02
C VAL A 183 -5.77 -6.49 8.78
N LEU A 184 -6.87 -6.97 8.19
CA LEU A 184 -7.63 -8.06 8.78
C LEU A 184 -6.90 -9.38 8.51
N ILE A 185 -6.82 -10.22 9.54
CA ILE A 185 -6.27 -11.57 9.45
C ILE A 185 -7.43 -12.51 9.72
N ARG A 186 -7.78 -13.29 8.72
CA ARG A 186 -8.77 -14.34 8.86
C ARG A 186 -8.20 -15.45 9.72
N GLN A 187 -8.85 -15.75 10.85
CA GLN A 187 -8.43 -16.87 11.68
C GLN A 187 -9.06 -18.17 11.15
N PRO A 188 -8.27 -19.22 10.90
CA PRO A 188 -8.81 -20.56 10.71
C PRO A 188 -9.27 -21.08 12.08
N GLY A 189 -10.59 -21.20 12.25
CA GLY A 189 -11.23 -21.70 13.47
C GLY A 189 -12.53 -20.95 13.76
N SER A 190 -13.60 -21.70 14.04
CA SER A 190 -14.80 -21.13 14.66
C SER A 190 -14.50 -20.93 16.15
N ARG A 191 -15.10 -19.89 16.76
CA ARG A 191 -15.09 -19.70 18.21
C ARG A 191 -15.85 -20.86 18.86
N ALA A 192 -15.15 -21.94 19.16
CA ALA A 192 -15.57 -22.92 20.17
C ALA A 192 -15.06 -22.48 21.54
#